data_AF-A0A1B6H6P9-F1
#
_entry.id   AF-A0A1B6H6P9-F1
#
_cell.length_a   1.000
_cell.length_b   1.000
_cell.length_c   1.000
_cell.angle_alpha   90.00
_cell.angle_beta   90.00
_cell.angle_gamma   90.00
#
_symmetry.space_group_name_H-M   'P 1'
#
loop_
_entity.id
_entity.type
_entity.pdbx_description
1 polymer ?
#
loop_
_entity_poly.entity_id
_entity_poly.type
_entity_poly.pdbx_seq_one_letter_code
_entity_poly.pdbx_strand_id
1 'polypeptide(L)'
;MWVKPKEVLIANAFWTTEQASLYFVLQRRKGHGKTSSFTSLFVGTIDSVFDTKPPPYRILHQTPTSEVYYLVACSLTLAEIQQDWQWLQENLDCLSSFEREEDITDFVCCKIKSMIANSQNEAIAFEDEETKKFKQATTKFRRTFNLPQEDRLVSYYSCSYLRGRLPFQGWMYLSVCHLCFYAYI
;
A
#
# COMPACT_ATOMS: atom_id res chain seq x y z
N MET A 1 -6.42 -2.09 -0.44
CA MET A 1 -5.78 -0.88 0.13
C MET A 1 -6.85 0.14 0.53
N TRP A 2 -6.70 0.77 1.70
CA TRP A 2 -7.58 1.84 2.18
C TRP A 2 -7.54 3.07 1.26
N VAL A 3 -8.70 3.71 1.09
CA VAL A 3 -8.82 4.98 0.36
C VAL A 3 -9.57 6.00 1.17
N LYS A 4 -9.33 7.28 0.88
CA LYS A 4 -10.07 8.37 1.51
C LYS A 4 -11.57 8.16 1.23
N PRO A 5 -12.42 8.09 2.28
CA PRO A 5 -13.84 7.87 2.13
C PRO A 5 -14.45 8.83 1.11
N LYS A 6 -15.16 8.27 0.13
CA LYS A 6 -15.80 9.02 -0.95
C LYS A 6 -17.21 8.49 -1.19
N GLU A 7 -18.17 9.39 -1.29
CA GLU A 7 -19.56 9.05 -1.58
C GLU A 7 -19.72 8.40 -2.95
N VAL A 8 -20.58 7.38 -2.99
CA VAL A 8 -20.93 6.61 -4.17
C VAL A 8 -22.44 6.47 -4.21
N LEU A 9 -23.06 7.05 -5.25
CA LEU A 9 -24.52 7.02 -5.45
C LEU A 9 -24.99 5.75 -6.17
N ILE A 10 -24.09 5.05 -6.87
CA ILE A 10 -24.43 3.85 -7.65
C ILE A 10 -23.55 2.68 -7.22
N ALA A 11 -24.05 1.88 -6.29
CA ALA A 11 -23.33 0.72 -5.76
C ALA A 11 -23.36 -0.50 -6.71
N ASN A 12 -24.43 -0.73 -7.49
CA ASN A 12 -24.71 -2.08 -8.02
C ASN A 12 -24.69 -2.25 -9.55
N ALA A 13 -24.74 -1.18 -10.34
CA ALA A 13 -24.90 -1.31 -11.81
C ALA A 13 -23.75 -2.12 -12.46
N PHE A 14 -22.49 -1.78 -12.14
CA PHE A 14 -21.29 -2.37 -12.75
C PHE A 14 -20.55 -3.35 -11.83
N TRP A 15 -21.17 -3.75 -10.72
CA TRP A 15 -20.51 -4.46 -9.64
C TRP A 15 -21.33 -5.68 -9.21
N THR A 16 -20.63 -6.71 -8.80
CA THR A 16 -21.18 -7.94 -8.21
C THR A 16 -20.75 -7.99 -6.76
N THR A 17 -21.71 -8.15 -5.85
CA THR A 17 -21.41 -8.35 -4.43
C THR A 17 -20.83 -9.74 -4.22
N GLU A 18 -19.63 -9.79 -3.64
CA GLU A 18 -18.95 -11.04 -3.26
C GLU A 18 -19.21 -11.37 -1.79
N GLN A 19 -19.22 -10.35 -0.91
CA GLN A 19 -19.51 -10.48 0.52
C GLN A 19 -20.27 -9.25 1.01
N ALA A 20 -21.10 -9.42 2.04
CA ALA A 20 -21.83 -8.33 2.67
C ALA A 20 -21.97 -8.57 4.17
N SER A 21 -21.96 -7.47 4.93
CA SER A 21 -22.36 -7.38 6.32
C SER A 21 -23.33 -6.21 6.47
N LEU A 22 -23.80 -5.95 7.70
CA LEU A 22 -24.73 -4.85 7.96
C LEU A 22 -24.15 -3.50 7.49
N TYR A 23 -22.87 -3.27 7.78
CA TYR A 23 -22.21 -1.98 7.57
C TYR A 23 -21.25 -1.94 6.38
N PHE A 24 -20.97 -3.08 5.73
CA PHE A 24 -20.00 -3.14 4.65
C PHE A 24 -20.42 -4.08 3.51
N VAL A 25 -20.00 -3.76 2.30
CA VAL A 25 -20.20 -4.60 1.11
C VAL A 25 -18.90 -4.69 0.33
N LEU A 26 -18.41 -5.91 0.11
CA LEU A 26 -17.29 -6.19 -0.79
C LEU A 26 -17.84 -6.50 -2.18
N GLN A 27 -17.35 -5.76 -3.16
CA GLN A 27 -17.80 -5.89 -4.53
C GLN A 27 -16.64 -6.13 -5.50
N ARG A 28 -16.92 -6.92 -6.53
CA ARG A 28 -16.06 -7.13 -7.69
C ARG A 28 -16.68 -6.52 -8.94
N ARG A 29 -15.87 -5.89 -9.77
CA ARG A 29 -16.31 -5.30 -11.03
C ARG A 29 -16.74 -6.38 -12.03
N LYS A 30 -17.90 -6.20 -12.66
CA LYS A 30 -18.38 -7.07 -13.74
C LYS A 30 -17.41 -7.01 -14.93
N GLY A 31 -17.08 -8.17 -15.50
CA GLY A 31 -16.13 -8.28 -16.62
C GLY A 31 -14.65 -8.40 -16.21
N HIS A 32 -14.33 -8.38 -14.90
CA HIS A 32 -12.98 -8.64 -14.41
C HIS A 32 -12.82 -10.10 -13.94
N GLY A 33 -11.86 -10.84 -14.54
CA GLY A 33 -11.56 -12.25 -14.23
C GLY A 33 -12.34 -13.27 -15.07
N LYS A 34 -11.90 -14.55 -15.02
CA LYS A 34 -12.29 -15.69 -15.87
C LYS A 34 -13.76 -16.18 -15.71
N THR A 35 -14.75 -15.31 -15.69
CA THR A 35 -16.17 -15.69 -15.74
C THR A 35 -16.73 -15.41 -17.13
N SER A 36 -16.80 -16.47 -17.93
CA SER A 36 -17.47 -16.57 -19.23
C SER A 36 -18.97 -16.23 -19.09
N SER A 37 -19.32 -14.96 -19.18
CA SER A 37 -20.72 -14.55 -19.32
C SER A 37 -20.81 -13.34 -20.24
N PHE A 38 -21.83 -13.33 -21.10
CA PHE A 38 -22.05 -12.41 -22.23
C PHE A 38 -22.14 -10.91 -21.87
N THR A 39 -21.88 -10.52 -20.62
CA THR A 39 -21.90 -9.14 -20.11
C THR A 39 -20.55 -8.42 -20.17
N SER A 40 -19.45 -9.11 -20.52
CA SER A 40 -18.11 -8.48 -20.64
C SER A 40 -17.97 -7.51 -21.83
N LEU A 41 -18.87 -7.59 -22.82
CA LEU A 41 -18.77 -6.84 -24.09
C LEU A 41 -19.30 -5.40 -24.03
N PHE A 42 -20.12 -5.05 -23.03
CA PHE A 42 -20.74 -3.71 -22.96
C PHE A 42 -20.07 -2.74 -21.98
N VAL A 43 -19.11 -3.20 -21.18
CA VAL A 43 -18.35 -2.37 -20.22
C VAL A 43 -17.03 -1.85 -20.83
N GLY A 44 -16.56 -2.49 -21.91
CA GLY A 44 -15.25 -2.20 -22.51
C GLY A 44 -15.12 -0.84 -23.21
N THR A 45 -16.22 -0.19 -23.60
CA THR A 45 -16.18 1.02 -24.44
C THR A 45 -16.12 2.34 -23.65
N ILE A 46 -16.45 2.34 -22.35
CA ILE A 46 -16.34 3.54 -21.49
C ILE A 46 -14.97 3.58 -20.78
N ASP A 47 -14.40 2.42 -20.46
CA ASP A 47 -13.07 2.31 -19.84
C ASP A 47 -11.92 2.75 -20.77
N SER A 48 -12.12 2.76 -22.09
CA SER A 48 -11.09 3.21 -23.04
C SER A 48 -10.98 4.74 -23.14
N VAL A 49 -11.96 5.48 -22.63
CA VAL A 49 -12.00 6.95 -22.70
C VAL A 49 -11.41 7.60 -21.44
N PHE A 50 -11.32 6.86 -20.34
CA PHE A 50 -10.66 7.29 -19.11
C PHE A 50 -9.52 6.32 -18.82
N ASP A 51 -8.29 6.73 -19.14
CA ASP A 51 -7.03 5.95 -19.16
C ASP A 51 -6.56 5.41 -17.79
N THR A 52 -7.49 5.15 -16.87
CA THR A 52 -7.28 4.49 -15.59
C THR A 52 -8.32 3.40 -15.45
N LYS A 53 -7.91 2.13 -15.53
CA LYS A 53 -8.80 1.02 -15.15
C LYS A 53 -8.96 1.10 -13.62
N PRO A 54 -10.13 1.51 -13.08
CA PRO A 54 -10.30 1.54 -11.63
C PRO A 54 -10.12 0.12 -11.08
N PRO A 55 -9.59 -0.02 -9.85
CA PRO A 55 -9.32 -1.33 -9.28
C PRO A 55 -10.58 -2.22 -9.29
N PRO A 56 -10.45 -3.50 -9.66
CA PRO A 56 -11.56 -4.42 -9.85
C PRO A 56 -12.27 -4.84 -8.57
N TYR A 57 -11.69 -4.60 -7.39
CA TYR A 57 -12.31 -4.89 -6.11
C TYR A 57 -12.45 -3.63 -5.27
N ARG A 58 -13.57 -3.53 -4.55
CA ARG A 58 -13.83 -2.43 -3.62
C ARG A 58 -14.61 -2.88 -2.39
N ILE A 59 -14.44 -2.15 -1.30
CA ILE A 59 -15.30 -2.23 -0.12
C ILE A 59 -16.04 -0.90 0.02
N LEU A 60 -17.36 -1.00 0.16
CA LEU A 60 -18.24 0.11 0.47
C LEU A 60 -18.69 0.00 1.92
N HIS A 61 -18.70 1.11 2.64
CA HIS A 61 -19.48 1.29 3.86
C HIS A 61 -20.91 1.69 3.50
N GLN A 62 -21.88 1.16 4.22
CA GLN A 62 -23.31 1.44 4.11
C GLN A 62 -23.95 1.46 5.49
N THR A 63 -25.15 2.03 5.59
CA THR A 63 -26.03 1.86 6.75
C THR A 63 -27.44 1.48 6.29
N PRO A 64 -28.26 0.79 7.11
CA PRO A 64 -29.55 0.24 6.69
C PRO A 64 -30.53 1.24 6.07
N THR A 65 -30.58 2.48 6.57
CA THR A 65 -31.54 3.49 6.09
C THR A 65 -30.99 4.41 5.01
N SER A 66 -29.68 4.44 4.80
CA SER A 66 -29.03 5.33 3.84
C SER A 66 -28.93 4.71 2.45
N GLU A 67 -29.30 5.47 1.43
CA GLU A 67 -29.02 5.13 0.02
C GLU A 67 -27.60 5.54 -0.41
N VAL A 68 -26.85 6.21 0.48
CA VAL A 68 -25.51 6.70 0.23
C VAL A 68 -24.48 5.69 0.73
N TYR A 69 -23.58 5.31 -0.16
CA TYR A 69 -22.45 4.43 0.15
C TYR A 69 -21.16 5.23 0.22
N TYR A 70 -20.20 4.76 1.02
CA TYR A 70 -18.86 5.35 1.09
C TYR A 70 -17.82 4.34 0.65
N LEU A 71 -17.07 4.64 -0.41
CA LEU A 71 -15.92 3.84 -0.81
C LEU A 71 -14.81 3.99 0.23
N VAL A 72 -14.41 2.89 0.89
CA VAL A 72 -13.41 2.91 1.96
C VAL A 72 -12.14 2.12 1.62
N ALA A 73 -12.21 1.17 0.68
CA ALA A 73 -11.04 0.44 0.20
C ALA A 73 -11.20 0.02 -1.26
N CYS A 74 -10.08 -0.11 -1.96
CA CYS A 74 -10.01 -0.72 -3.30
C CYS A 74 -8.71 -1.51 -3.47
N SER A 75 -8.74 -2.56 -4.31
CA SER A 75 -7.54 -3.34 -4.62
C SER A 75 -7.56 -3.97 -6.01
N LEU A 76 -6.36 -4.29 -6.51
CA LEU A 76 -6.16 -4.99 -7.77
C LEU A 76 -6.40 -6.49 -7.64
N THR A 77 -6.18 -7.05 -6.45
CA THR A 77 -6.30 -8.49 -6.22
C THR A 77 -7.36 -8.80 -5.18
N LEU A 78 -7.95 -10.00 -5.28
CA LEU A 78 -8.90 -10.51 -4.29
C LEU A 78 -8.22 -10.71 -2.92
N ALA A 79 -6.97 -11.17 -2.90
CA ALA A 79 -6.24 -11.46 -1.67
C ALA A 79 -6.05 -10.20 -0.81
N GLU A 80 -5.62 -9.09 -1.42
CA GLU A 80 -5.43 -7.83 -0.70
C GLU A 80 -6.74 -7.27 -0.16
N ILE A 81 -7.81 -7.23 -0.97
CA ILE A 81 -9.10 -6.68 -0.52
C ILE A 81 -9.74 -7.57 0.57
N GLN A 82 -9.45 -8.87 0.57
CA GLN A 82 -9.92 -9.78 1.62
C GLN A 82 -9.23 -9.50 2.96
N GLN A 83 -7.96 -9.09 2.97
CA GLN A 83 -7.28 -8.67 4.20
C GLN A 83 -7.93 -7.41 4.78
N ASP A 84 -8.23 -6.41 3.95
CA ASP A 84 -8.96 -5.21 4.38
C ASP A 84 -10.34 -5.58 4.94
N TRP A 85 -11.06 -6.50 4.28
CA TRP A 85 -12.36 -6.98 4.73
C TRP A 85 -12.30 -7.63 6.12
N GLN A 86 -11.35 -8.55 6.32
CA GLN A 86 -11.14 -9.22 7.60
C GLN A 86 -10.82 -8.21 8.70
N TRP A 87 -9.95 -7.24 8.41
CA TRP A 87 -9.61 -6.20 9.36
C TRP A 87 -10.86 -5.42 9.82
N LEU A 88 -11.78 -5.07 8.90
CA LEU A 88 -13.03 -4.40 9.27
C LEU A 88 -13.90 -5.24 10.20
N GLN A 89 -14.02 -6.55 9.94
CA GLN A 89 -14.83 -7.43 10.79
C GLN A 89 -14.23 -7.61 12.19
N GLU A 90 -12.90 -7.68 12.29
CA GLU A 90 -12.20 -7.92 13.55
C GLU A 90 -12.05 -6.66 14.42
N ASN A 91 -11.98 -5.47 13.81
CA ASN A 91 -11.61 -4.23 14.51
C ASN A 91 -12.77 -3.24 14.67
N LEU A 92 -13.91 -3.48 14.03
CA LEU A 92 -15.09 -2.61 14.06
C LEU A 92 -16.35 -3.38 14.49
N ASP A 93 -16.21 -4.31 15.43
CA ASP A 93 -17.31 -5.03 16.06
C ASP A 93 -18.24 -4.10 16.89
N CYS A 94 -17.70 -2.97 17.35
CA CYS A 94 -18.46 -1.98 18.12
C CYS A 94 -19.50 -1.18 17.33
N LEU A 95 -19.59 -1.30 15.99
CA LEU A 95 -20.48 -0.46 15.19
C LEU A 95 -21.97 -0.63 15.56
N SER A 96 -22.38 -1.80 16.06
CA SER A 96 -23.76 -2.02 16.51
C SER A 96 -24.10 -1.35 17.85
N SER A 97 -23.13 -0.80 18.59
CA SER A 97 -23.41 -0.08 19.84
C SER A 97 -23.83 1.37 19.62
N PHE A 98 -23.72 1.89 18.40
CA PHE A 98 -24.12 3.26 18.08
C PHE A 98 -25.63 3.33 17.83
N GLU A 99 -26.26 4.39 18.34
CA GLU A 99 -27.71 4.60 18.19
C GLU A 99 -28.08 5.27 16.86
N ARG A 100 -27.20 6.14 16.32
CA ARG A 100 -27.42 6.87 15.07
C ARG A 100 -26.52 6.36 13.96
N GLU A 101 -27.09 6.14 12.77
CA GLU A 101 -26.34 5.71 11.57
C GLU A 101 -25.31 6.76 11.10
N GLU A 102 -25.58 8.04 11.35
CA GLU A 102 -24.65 9.15 11.07
C GLU A 102 -23.36 8.99 11.90
N ASP A 103 -23.49 8.65 13.19
CA ASP A 103 -22.33 8.46 14.08
C ASP A 103 -21.49 7.25 13.64
N ILE A 104 -22.15 6.18 13.16
CA ILE A 104 -21.49 5.00 12.57
C ILE A 104 -20.65 5.43 11.36
N THR A 105 -21.28 6.19 10.45
CA THR A 105 -20.64 6.66 9.23
C THR A 105 -19.44 7.55 9.53
N ASP A 106 -19.59 8.50 10.45
CA ASP A 106 -18.52 9.40 10.88
C ASP A 106 -17.39 8.66 11.55
N PHE A 107 -17.69 7.70 12.43
CA PHE A 107 -16.69 6.88 13.09
C PHE A 107 -15.87 6.06 12.08
N VAL A 108 -16.54 5.34 11.17
CA VAL A 108 -15.87 4.55 10.12
C VAL A 108 -15.02 5.46 9.25
N CYS A 109 -15.57 6.57 8.75
CA CYS A 109 -14.84 7.48 7.88
C CYS A 109 -13.63 8.09 8.59
N CYS A 110 -13.77 8.48 9.86
CA CYS A 110 -12.68 9.00 10.68
C CYS A 110 -11.58 7.96 10.88
N LYS A 111 -11.97 6.72 11.23
CA LYS A 111 -11.03 5.62 11.46
C LYS A 111 -10.22 5.30 10.22
N ILE A 112 -10.87 5.18 9.06
CA ILE A 112 -10.18 4.92 7.78
C ILE A 112 -9.22 6.06 7.42
N LYS A 113 -9.64 7.33 7.57
CA LYS A 113 -8.76 8.50 7.35
C LYS A 113 -7.53 8.45 8.28
N SER A 114 -7.72 8.09 9.54
CA SER A 114 -6.62 7.95 10.51
C SER A 114 -5.65 6.84 10.12
N MET A 115 -6.13 5.69 9.66
CA MET A 115 -5.26 4.59 9.21
C MET A 115 -4.38 5.01 8.04
N ILE A 116 -4.96 5.71 7.05
CA ILE A 116 -4.20 6.22 5.89
C ILE A 116 -3.11 7.20 6.34
N ALA A 117 -3.44 8.12 7.25
CA ALA A 117 -2.48 9.08 7.78
C ALA A 117 -1.32 8.39 8.53
N ASN A 118 -1.62 7.35 9.31
CA ASN A 118 -0.61 6.58 10.03
C ASN A 118 0.34 5.84 9.07
N SER A 119 -0.19 5.17 8.04
CA SER A 119 0.64 4.47 7.05
C SER A 119 1.56 5.44 6.27
N GLN A 120 1.09 6.65 5.97
CA GLN A 120 1.91 7.68 5.33
C GLN A 120 3.04 8.15 6.26
N ASN A 121 2.74 8.38 7.54
CA ASN A 121 3.76 8.77 8.51
C ASN A 121 4.81 7.68 8.72
N GLU A 122 4.41 6.41 8.76
CA GLU A 122 5.34 5.28 8.83
C GLU A 122 6.26 5.21 7.61
N ALA A 123 5.74 5.45 6.41
CA ALA A 123 6.55 5.50 5.19
C ALA A 123 7.58 6.64 5.23
N ILE A 124 7.16 7.84 5.65
CA ILE A 124 8.05 9.00 5.81
C ILE A 124 9.14 8.70 6.85
N ALA A 125 8.77 8.12 7.99
CA ALA A 125 9.72 7.75 9.04
C ALA A 125 10.74 6.71 8.56
N PHE A 126 10.33 5.76 7.71
CA PHE A 126 11.21 4.78 7.11
C PHE A 126 12.22 5.42 6.15
N GLU A 127 11.77 6.29 5.24
CA GLU A 127 12.63 7.02 4.30
C GLU A 127 13.66 7.89 5.02
N ASP A 128 13.26 8.54 6.11
CA ASP A 128 14.15 9.35 6.95
C ASP A 128 15.26 8.50 7.60
N GLU A 129 14.92 7.32 8.11
CA GLU A 129 15.90 6.39 8.69
C GLU A 129 16.87 5.82 7.64
N GLU A 130 16.39 5.47 6.45
CA GLU A 130 17.24 5.03 5.35
C GLU A 130 18.22 6.15 4.94
N THR A 131 17.72 7.39 4.82
CA THR A 131 18.52 8.56 4.52
C THR A 131 19.60 8.80 5.58
N LYS A 132 19.29 8.65 6.87
CA LYS A 132 20.28 8.76 7.96
C LYS A 132 21.36 7.68 7.85
N LYS A 133 20.99 6.42 7.62
CA LYS A 133 21.94 5.32 7.43
C LYS A 133 22.88 5.56 6.25
N PHE A 134 22.34 6.05 5.13
CA PHE A 134 23.14 6.38 3.96
C PHE A 134 24.14 7.51 4.22
N LYS A 135 23.73 8.58 4.94
CA LYS A 135 24.62 9.67 5.36
C LYS A 135 25.75 9.18 6.29
N GLN A 136 25.43 8.28 7.21
CA GLN A 136 26.42 7.65 8.09
C GLN A 136 27.41 6.79 7.28
N ALA A 137 26.91 5.95 6.37
CA ALA A 137 27.75 5.13 5.49
C ALA A 137 28.67 5.98 4.61
N THR A 138 28.17 7.10 4.07
CA THR A 138 28.96 8.08 3.30
C THR A 138 30.09 8.68 4.13
N THR A 139 29.79 9.05 5.39
CA THR A 139 30.79 9.61 6.30
C THR A 139 31.86 8.58 6.65
N LYS A 140 31.46 7.33 6.91
CA LYS A 140 32.38 6.22 7.19
C LYS A 140 33.26 5.91 5.99
N PHE A 141 32.66 5.76 4.80
CA PHE A 141 33.35 5.56 3.52
C PHE A 141 34.47 6.58 3.31
N ARG A 142 34.16 7.88 3.40
CA ARG A 142 35.15 8.95 3.19
C ARG A 142 36.29 8.91 4.21
N ARG A 143 35.95 8.70 5.49
CA ARG A 143 36.95 8.61 6.57
C ARG A 143 37.84 7.37 6.43
N THR A 144 37.28 6.23 6.07
CA THR A 144 38.01 4.96 5.99
C THR A 144 39.00 4.94 4.82
N PHE A 145 38.62 5.51 3.67
CA PHE A 145 39.43 5.45 2.45
C PHE A 145 40.15 6.77 2.12
N ASN A 146 40.02 7.81 2.96
CA ASN A 146 40.57 9.15 2.75
C ASN A 146 40.24 9.74 1.37
N LEU A 147 38.99 9.59 0.95
CA LEU A 147 38.55 9.97 -0.39
C LEU A 147 38.16 11.46 -0.50
N PRO A 148 38.34 12.07 -1.69
CA PRO A 148 37.95 13.45 -1.97
C PRO A 148 36.42 13.65 -1.86
N GLN A 149 35.97 14.88 -1.56
CA GLN A 149 34.53 15.17 -1.40
C GLN A 149 33.73 14.98 -2.69
N GLU A 150 34.40 15.16 -3.83
CA GLU A 150 33.87 15.04 -5.17
C GLU A 150 33.47 13.61 -5.49
N ASP A 151 34.11 12.61 -4.85
CA ASP A 151 33.75 11.22 -5.01
C ASP A 151 32.53 10.85 -4.15
N ARG A 152 31.38 10.77 -4.83
CA ARG A 152 30.08 10.56 -4.20
C ARG A 152 29.80 9.07 -4.06
N LEU A 153 29.46 8.65 -2.84
CA LEU A 153 28.97 7.30 -2.60
C LEU A 153 27.65 7.10 -3.35
N VAL A 154 27.54 6.01 -4.11
CA VAL A 154 26.34 5.61 -4.86
C VAL A 154 25.57 4.56 -4.09
N SER A 155 26.26 3.52 -3.61
CA SER A 155 25.64 2.41 -2.89
C SER A 155 26.67 1.70 -2.01
N TYR A 156 26.19 0.97 -1.01
CA TYR A 156 27.04 0.16 -0.16
C TYR A 156 26.32 -1.12 0.26
N TYR A 157 27.08 -2.20 0.41
CA TYR A 157 26.53 -3.52 0.67
C TYR A 157 27.37 -4.25 1.72
N SER A 158 26.69 -4.92 2.64
CA SER A 158 27.32 -5.91 3.51
C SER A 158 27.64 -7.13 2.65
N CYS A 159 28.90 -7.56 2.63
CA CYS A 159 29.33 -8.69 1.83
C CYS A 159 30.59 -9.35 2.39
N SER A 160 31.01 -10.45 1.77
CA SER A 160 32.25 -11.14 2.09
C SER A 160 33.17 -11.14 0.87
N TYR A 161 34.40 -10.67 1.04
CA TYR A 161 35.45 -10.74 0.03
C TYR A 161 36.28 -12.01 0.23
N LEU A 162 36.30 -12.89 -0.77
CA LEU A 162 37.07 -14.12 -0.71
C LEU A 162 38.49 -13.87 -1.27
N ARG A 163 39.50 -13.93 -0.41
CA ARG A 163 40.91 -13.88 -0.83
C ARG A 163 41.49 -15.29 -0.74
N GLY A 164 41.57 -15.97 -1.89
CA GLY A 164 41.92 -17.40 -1.94
C GLY A 164 40.77 -18.25 -1.41
N ARG A 165 40.96 -18.92 -0.26
CA ARG A 165 39.91 -19.68 0.44
C ARG A 165 39.42 -19.03 1.73
N LEU A 166 39.95 -17.86 2.08
CA LEU A 166 39.62 -17.16 3.33
C LEU A 166 38.57 -16.08 3.07
N PRO A 167 37.38 -16.17 3.69
CA PRO A 167 36.36 -15.15 3.57
C PRO A 167 36.61 -14.01 4.56
N PHE A 168 36.71 -12.79 4.05
CA PHE A 168 36.79 -11.57 4.84
C PHE A 168 35.42 -10.89 4.83
N GLN A 169 34.73 -10.89 5.97
CA GLN A 169 33.45 -10.22 6.10
C GLN A 169 33.66 -8.70 6.21
N GLY A 170 32.81 -7.94 5.53
CA GLY A 170 32.98 -6.50 5.48
C GLY A 170 31.88 -5.74 4.75
N TRP A 171 32.26 -4.55 4.30
CA TRP A 171 31.41 -3.66 3.52
C TRP A 171 32.07 -3.32 2.20
N MET A 172 31.31 -3.45 1.13
CA MET A 172 31.66 -2.91 -0.17
C MET A 172 30.97 -1.56 -0.35
N TYR A 173 31.73 -0.55 -0.77
CA TYR A 173 31.27 0.78 -1.09
C TYR A 173 31.53 1.04 -2.56
N LEU A 174 30.49 1.42 -3.29
CA LEU A 174 30.56 1.83 -4.68
C LEU A 174 30.32 3.33 -4.74
N SER A 175 31.30 4.08 -5.25
CA SER A 175 31.19 5.51 -5.55
C SER A 175 31.19 5.76 -7.05
N VAL A 176 31.15 7.03 -7.44
CA VAL A 176 31.21 7.44 -8.85
C VAL A 176 32.56 7.04 -9.47
N CYS A 177 33.65 7.12 -8.69
CA CYS A 177 34.99 6.90 -9.20
C CYS A 177 35.65 5.60 -8.72
N HIS A 178 35.20 5.03 -7.59
CA HIS A 178 35.89 3.92 -6.93
C HIS A 178 34.95 2.80 -6.50
N LEU A 179 35.52 1.59 -6.42
CA LEU A 179 34.96 0.45 -5.71
C LEU A 179 35.89 0.10 -4.55
N CYS A 180 35.43 0.26 -3.32
CA CYS A 180 36.23 0.08 -2.12
C CYS A 180 35.66 -1.03 -1.24
N PHE A 181 36.52 -1.85 -0.64
CA PHE A 181 36.11 -2.88 0.31
C PHE A 181 36.79 -2.65 1.66
N TYR A 182 36.00 -2.64 2.73
CA TYR A 182 36.46 -2.58 4.11
C TYR A 182 36.16 -3.91 4.80
N ALA A 183 37.21 -4.65 5.18
CA ALA A 183 37.08 -5.83 6.03
C ALA A 183 37.02 -5.42 7.51
N TYR A 184 36.28 -6.17 8.34
CA TYR A 184 36.29 -5.94 9.79
C TYR A 184 37.58 -6.37 10.48
N ILE A 185 38.35 -7.27 9.84
CA ILE A 185 39.55 -7.94 10.36
C ILE A 185 40.58 -8.02 9.24
#